data_AF-A0A319E6A2-F1
#
_entry.id   AF-A0A319E6A2-F1
#
_cell.length_a   1.000
_cell.length_b   1.000
_cell.length_c   1.000
_cell.angle_alpha   90.00
_cell.angle_beta   90.00
_cell.angle_gamma   90.00
#
_symmetry.space_group_name_H-M   'P 1'
#
loop_
_entity.id
_entity.type
_entity.pdbx_description
1 polymer ?
#
loop_
_entity_poly.entity_id
_entity_poly.type
_entity_poly.pdbx_seq_one_letter_code
_entity_poly.pdbx_strand_id
1 'polypeptide(L)' 'DPQHDVLLALMNWVENGMTPEAIIGTAYENYTTMGDITRQRPIYAHPKLAKYLGLGDPDQPNNWRCEGLY' A
#
# COMPACT_ATOMS: atom_id res chain seq x y z
N ASP A 1 -10.50 3.81 2.23
CA ASP A 1 -10.25 3.92 3.69
C ASP A 1 -8.83 4.49 3.90
N PRO A 2 -8.41 4.86 5.12
CA PRO A 2 -7.09 5.46 5.38
C PRO A 2 -5.89 4.64 4.92
N GLN A 3 -6.01 3.33 4.70
CA GLN A 3 -4.89 2.54 4.16
C GLN A 3 -4.75 2.69 2.64
N HIS A 4 -5.82 3.02 1.92
CA HIS A 4 -5.85 3.12 0.46
C HIS A 4 -5.95 4.56 -0.06
N ASP A 5 -6.13 5.54 0.82
CA ASP A 5 -6.27 6.96 0.48
C ASP A 5 -5.32 7.79 1.34
N VAL A 6 -4.38 8.48 0.67
CA VAL A 6 -3.33 9.28 1.32
C VAL A 6 -3.91 10.47 2.09
N LEU A 7 -4.99 11.08 1.62
CA LEU A 7 -5.61 12.21 2.31
C LEU A 7 -6.30 11.73 3.59
N LEU A 8 -7.03 10.61 3.52
CA LEU A 8 -7.61 9.99 4.71
C LEU A 8 -6.53 9.54 5.71
N ALA A 9 -5.42 8.98 5.22
CA ALA A 9 -4.27 8.61 6.04
C ALA A 9 -3.67 9.82 6.76
N LEU A 10 -3.52 10.93 6.04
CA LEU A 10 -2.98 12.17 6.59
C LEU A 10 -3.90 12.76 7.66
N MET A 11 -5.21 12.83 7.40
CA MET A 11 -6.17 13.30 8.40
C MET A 11 -6.11 12.42 9.65
N ASN A 12 -6.10 11.10 9.49
CA ASN A 12 -6.00 10.18 10.63
C ASN A 12 -4.69 10.35 11.41
N TRP A 13 -3.58 10.65 10.73
CA TRP A 13 -2.31 10.93 11.39
C TRP A 13 -2.36 12.25 12.18
N VAL A 14 -2.85 13.33 11.58
CA VAL A 14 -2.88 14.65 12.21
C VAL A 14 -3.89 14.72 13.35
N GLU A 15 -5.08 14.16 13.15
CA GLU A 15 -6.20 14.29 14.10
C GLU A 15 -6.15 13.24 15.21
N ASN A 16 -5.72 12.00 14.90
CA ASN A 16 -5.76 10.88 15.86
C ASN A 16 -4.37 10.39 16.27
N GLY A 17 -3.29 10.99 15.75
CA GLY A 17 -1.91 10.54 16.02
C GLY A 17 -1.57 9.18 15.42
N MET A 18 -2.41 8.64 14.53
CA MET A 18 -2.23 7.32 13.94
C MET A 18 -1.38 7.40 12.68
N THR A 19 -0.08 7.15 12.81
CA THR A 19 0.84 7.07 11.66
C THR A 19 0.54 5.85 10.80
N PRO A 20 0.42 5.98 9.46
CA PRO A 20 0.31 4.83 8.59
C PRO A 20 1.65 4.08 8.51
N GLU A 21 1.64 2.77 8.71
CA GLU A 21 2.82 1.93 8.49
C GLU A 21 3.13 1.74 7.00
N ALA A 22 2.08 1.73 6.18
CA ALA A 22 2.13 1.66 4.73
C ALA A 22 0.89 2.32 4.12
N ILE A 23 0.98 2.68 2.84
CA ILE A 23 -0.15 3.09 2.00
C ILE A 23 -0.32 2.06 0.89
N ILE A 24 -1.51 1.52 0.70
CA ILE A 24 -1.80 0.51 -0.32
C ILE A 24 -2.11 1.20 -1.64
N GLY A 25 -1.17 1.12 -2.58
CA GLY A 25 -1.38 1.55 -3.96
C GLY A 25 -2.22 0.52 -4.72
N THR A 26 -3.20 1.00 -5.48
CA THR A 26 -4.10 0.17 -6.29
C THR A 26 -3.90 0.48 -7.77
N ALA A 27 -3.67 -0.55 -8.58
CA ALA A 27 -3.66 -0.47 -10.03
C ALA A 27 -4.96 -1.06 -10.59
N TYR A 28 -5.65 -0.28 -11.41
CA TYR A 28 -6.85 -0.70 -12.11
C TYR A 28 -6.52 -1.18 -13.51
N GLU A 29 -7.43 -1.94 -14.09
CA GLU A 29 -7.34 -2.36 -15.48
C GLU A 29 -7.16 -1.15 -16.40
N ASN A 30 -6.27 -1.29 -17.39
CA ASN A 30 -5.89 -0.25 -18.34
C ASN A 30 -5.40 1.06 -17.69
N TYR A 31 -4.95 1.01 -16.43
CA TYR A 31 -4.51 2.19 -15.65
C TYR A 31 -5.57 3.30 -15.58
N THR A 32 -6.84 2.90 -15.59
CA THR A 32 -7.98 3.81 -15.41
C THR A 32 -8.26 4.04 -13.92
N THR A 33 -9.35 4.74 -13.59
CA THR A 33 -9.77 4.99 -12.19
C THR A 33 -11.08 4.31 -11.81
N MET A 34 -11.72 3.58 -12.73
CA MET A 34 -13.04 2.97 -12.51
C MET A 34 -13.13 1.51 -12.99
N GLY A 35 -12.01 0.91 -13.42
CA GLY A 35 -11.97 -0.50 -13.84
C GLY A 35 -11.84 -1.47 -12.67
N ASP A 36 -11.69 -2.75 -12.98
CA ASP A 36 -11.39 -3.77 -11.98
C ASP A 36 -9.97 -3.59 -11.42
N ILE A 37 -9.79 -3.93 -10.14
CA ILE A 37 -8.48 -3.91 -9.50
C ILE A 37 -7.67 -5.08 -10.03
N THR A 38 -6.54 -4.79 -10.68
CA THR A 38 -5.63 -5.83 -11.19
C THR A 38 -4.51 -6.13 -10.21
N ARG A 39 -4.10 -5.15 -9.39
CA ARG A 39 -2.96 -5.32 -8.49
C ARG A 39 -2.98 -4.31 -7.34
N GLN A 40 -2.61 -4.77 -6.15
CA GLN A 40 -2.37 -3.89 -5.01
C GLN A 40 -1.00 -4.12 -4.38
N ARG A 41 -0.31 -3.04 -4.00
CA ARG A 41 1.02 -3.11 -3.37
C ARG A 41 1.10 -2.16 -2.18
N PRO A 42 1.59 -2.61 -1.02
CA PRO A 42 1.91 -1.68 0.06
C PRO A 42 3.12 -0.83 -0.34
N ILE A 43 3.02 0.47 -0.11
CA ILE A 43 4.06 1.46 -0.26
C ILE A 43 4.52 1.82 1.15
N TYR A 44 5.80 1.57 1.43
CA TYR A 44 6.39 1.85 2.73
C TYR A 44 7.15 3.17 2.69
N ALA A 45 7.29 3.81 3.86
CA ALA A 45 8.12 4.99 4.00
C ALA A 45 9.59 4.68 3.71
N HIS A 46 10.23 5.53 2.91
CA HIS A 46 11.67 5.44 2.62
C HIS A 46 12.48 5.39 3.93
N PRO A 47 13.53 4.54 4.04
CA PRO A 47 14.19 3.75 2.99
C PRO A 47 13.64 2.32 2.82
N LYS A 48 12.49 2.00 3.41
CA LYS A 48 11.95 0.64 3.34
C LYS A 48 11.26 0.39 2.01
N LEU A 49 11.31 -0.86 1.54
CA LEU A 49 10.71 -1.31 0.29
C LEU A 49 9.77 -2.49 0.52
N ALA A 50 8.84 -2.68 -0.41
CA ALA A 50 7.96 -3.84 -0.41
C ALA A 50 8.69 -5.03 -1.04
N LYS A 51 8.82 -6.11 -0.26
CA LYS A 51 9.38 -7.38 -0.74
C LYS A 51 8.31 -8.46 -0.73
N TYR A 52 8.18 -9.12 -1.88
CA TYR A 52 7.30 -10.26 -2.01
C TYR A 52 7.73 -11.41 -1.10
N LEU A 53 6.77 -12.03 -0.41
CA LEU A 53 7.04 -13.14 0.49
C LEU A 53 7.49 -14.43 -0.23
N GLY A 54 7.26 -14.52 -1.55
CA GLY A 54 7.52 -15.73 -2.33
C GLY A 54 6.37 -16.75 -2.28
N LEU A 55 5.28 -16.42 -1.58
CA LEU A 55 4.13 -17.29 -1.35
C LEU A 55 2.84 -16.49 -1.59
N GLY A 56 1.84 -17.14 -2.18
CA GLY A 56 0.53 -16.55 -2.46
C GLY A 56 0.42 -15.90 -3.84
N ASP A 57 -0.64 -15.13 -4.02
CA ASP A 57 -0.84 -14.30 -5.21
C ASP A 57 -0.01 -13.01 -5.08
N PRO A 58 0.94 -12.74 -5.98
CA PRO A 58 1.69 -11.50 -5.93
C PRO A 58 0.75 -10.30 -5.95
N ASP A 59 -0.41 -10.33 -6.59
CA ASP A 59 -1.30 -9.16 -6.76
C ASP A 59 -2.08 -8.74 -5.52
N GLN A 60 -2.02 -9.55 -4.45
CA GLN A 60 -2.59 -9.23 -3.14
C GLN A 60 -1.60 -8.45 -2.26
N PRO A 61 -2.04 -7.39 -1.55
CA PRO A 61 -1.14 -6.55 -0.76
C PRO A 61 -0.57 -7.27 0.47
N ASN A 62 -1.30 -8.26 1.01
CA ASN A 62 -0.91 -9.03 2.19
C ASN A 62 0.26 -9.99 1.96
N ASN A 63 0.62 -10.27 0.70
CA ASN A 63 1.71 -11.17 0.34
C ASN A 63 3.06 -10.43 0.19
N TRP A 64 3.14 -9.22 0.74
CA TRP A 64 4.32 -8.37 0.73
C TRP A 64 4.69 -8.01 2.17
N ARG A 65 5.98 -7.88 2.42
CA ARG A 65 6.52 -7.40 3.69
C ARG A 65 7.37 -6.16 3.51
N CYS A 66 7.47 -5.39 4.58
CA CYS A 66 8.39 -4.28 4.69
C CYS A 66 9.82 -4.82 4.87
N GLU A 67 10.74 -4.45 3.98
CA GLU A 67 12.16 -4.77 4.11
C GLU A 67 13.01 -3.51 4.00
N GLY A 68 14.00 -3.36 4.87
CA GLY A 68 14.97 -2.28 4.79
C GLY A 68 15.96 -2.52 3.64
N LEU A 69 16.52 -1.44 3.10
CA LEU A 69 17.59 -1.51 2.10
C LEU A 69 18.96 -1.96 2.66
N TYR A 70 19.10 -2.07 4.00
CA TYR A 70 20.33 -2.43 4.71
C TYR A 70 20.04 -3.31 5.92
#